data_AF-A0A6C0B1E2-F1
#
_entry.id   AF-A0A6C0B1E2-F1
#
_cell.length_a   1.000
_cell.length_b   1.000
_cell.length_c   1.000
_cell.angle_alpha   90.00
_cell.angle_beta   90.00
_cell.angle_gamma   90.00
#
_symmetry.space_group_name_H-M   'P 1'
#
loop_
_entity.id
_entity.type
_entity.pdbx_description
1 polymer ?
#
loop_
_entity_poly.entity_id
_entity_poly.type
_entity_poly.pdbx_seq_one_letter_code
_entity_poly.pdbx_strand_id
1 'polypeptide(L)'
;MLVKLLILFFICLLIYQIILAWFPTMEGMESDSTNTSTSTYQDYDTKSDPLILAQQNAGNIEYLKQQITTLLKLDKQVQDISGNVTVLNDQVAGLAKAQADASQQLVGSTPLTVSGTQPTA
;
A
#
# COMPACT_ATOMS: atom_id res chain seq x y z
N MET A 1 -59.33 -23.46 -3.78
CA MET A 1 -58.38 -23.73 -2.67
C MET A 1 -56.98 -24.01 -3.23
N LEU A 2 -56.84 -24.96 -4.17
CA LEU A 2 -55.55 -25.31 -4.81
C LEU A 2 -54.78 -24.10 -5.40
N VAL A 3 -55.45 -23.25 -6.18
CA VAL A 3 -54.82 -22.09 -6.83
C VAL A 3 -54.24 -21.09 -5.81
N LYS A 4 -54.94 -20.86 -4.69
CA LYS A 4 -54.46 -19.97 -3.62
C LYS A 4 -53.22 -20.55 -2.92
N LEU A 5 -53.19 -21.88 -2.74
CA LEU A 5 -52.06 -22.58 -2.16
C LEU A 5 -50.84 -22.55 -3.10
N LEU A 6 -51.05 -22.71 -4.40
CA LEU A 6 -49.99 -22.61 -5.42
C LEU A 6 -49.38 -21.21 -5.45
N ILE A 7 -50.20 -20.16 -5.41
CA ILE A 7 -49.74 -18.77 -5.37
C ILE A 7 -48.91 -18.52 -4.10
N LEU A 8 -49.38 -18.98 -2.94
CA LEU A 8 -48.64 -18.86 -1.68
C LEU A 8 -47.27 -19.56 -1.76
N PHE A 9 -47.22 -20.76 -2.33
CA PHE A 9 -45.99 -21.51 -2.52
C PHE A 9 -44.98 -20.76 -3.40
N PHE A 10 -45.43 -20.19 -4.53
CA PHE A 10 -44.56 -19.38 -5.40
C PHE A 10 -44.06 -18.11 -4.71
N ILE A 11 -44.89 -17.44 -3.90
CA ILE A 11 -44.46 -16.27 -3.12
C ILE A 11 -43.36 -16.65 -2.12
N CYS A 12 -43.50 -17.79 -1.43
CA CYS A 12 -42.47 -18.29 -0.52
C CYS A 12 -41.14 -18.57 -1.25
N LEU A 13 -41.20 -19.16 -2.45
CA LEU A 13 -40.01 -19.40 -3.27
C LEU A 13 -39.32 -18.11 -3.72
N LEU A 14 -40.09 -17.08 -4.08
CA LEU A 14 -39.52 -15.78 -4.47
C LEU A 14 -38.85 -15.08 -3.28
N ILE A 15 -39.46 -15.12 -2.09
CA ILE A 15 -38.85 -14.56 -0.86
C ILE A 15 -37.55 -15.31 -0.54
N TYR A 16 -37.53 -16.64 -0.65
CA TYR A 16 -36.34 -17.44 -0.41
C TYR A 16 -35.19 -17.06 -1.36
N GLN A 17 -35.48 -16.86 -2.66
CA GLN A 17 -34.47 -16.42 -3.63
C GLN A 17 -33.96 -15.01 -3.35
N ILE A 18 -34.81 -14.09 -2.88
CA ILE A 18 -34.38 -12.74 -2.47
C ILE A 18 -33.45 -12.80 -1.26
N ILE A 19 -33.74 -13.66 -0.27
CA ILE A 19 -32.87 -13.87 0.91
C ILE A 19 -31.50 -14.39 0.46
N LEU A 20 -31.46 -15.42 -0.40
CA LEU A 20 -30.20 -15.95 -0.96
C LEU A 20 -29.42 -14.92 -1.76
N ALA A 21 -30.09 -14.05 -2.51
CA ALA A 21 -29.44 -12.98 -3.26
C ALA A 21 -28.83 -11.91 -2.35
N TRP A 22 -29.43 -11.65 -1.18
CA TRP A 22 -28.92 -10.68 -0.20
C TRP A 22 -27.83 -11.26 0.71
N PHE A 23 -27.82 -12.57 0.92
CA PHE A 23 -26.78 -13.31 1.63
C PHE A 23 -26.06 -14.25 0.66
N PRO A 24 -25.17 -13.75 -0.21
CA PRO A 24 -24.36 -14.62 -1.05
C PRO A 24 -23.48 -15.48 -0.15
N THR A 25 -23.76 -16.78 -0.10
CA THR A 25 -22.82 -17.76 0.45
C THR A 25 -21.62 -17.78 -0.49
N MET A 26 -20.51 -17.17 -0.06
CA MET A 26 -19.21 -17.38 -0.70
C MET A 26 -18.84 -18.85 -0.52
N GLU A 27 -18.98 -19.63 -1.58
CA GLU A 27 -18.49 -21.00 -1.64
C GLU A 27 -16.95 -20.95 -1.56
N GLY A 28 -16.37 -21.56 -0.51
CA GLY A 28 -14.93 -21.60 -0.27
C GLY A 28 -14.44 -21.00 1.06
N MET A 29 -15.33 -20.44 1.88
CA MET A 29 -14.98 -19.95 3.22
C MET A 29 -15.69 -20.79 4.29
N GLU A 30 -15.06 -21.90 4.68
CA GLU A 30 -15.41 -22.54 5.94
C GLU A 30 -15.09 -21.53 7.06
N SER A 31 -16.15 -21.03 7.67
CA SER A 31 -16.11 -20.10 8.78
C SER A 31 -15.53 -20.80 10.00
N ASP A 32 -14.20 -20.80 10.13
CA ASP A 32 -13.58 -21.01 11.43
C ASP A 32 -13.62 -19.69 12.21
N SER A 33 -14.73 -19.50 12.92
CA SER A 33 -15.15 -18.29 13.65
C SER A 33 -14.25 -17.92 14.86
N THR A 34 -12.96 -18.26 14.87
CA THR A 34 -12.08 -17.95 16.00
C THR A 34 -10.66 -17.46 15.69
N ASN A 35 -10.25 -17.31 14.43
CA ASN A 35 -8.93 -16.74 14.15
C ASN A 35 -9.01 -15.62 13.12
N THR A 36 -8.61 -14.43 13.57
CA THR A 36 -8.13 -13.32 12.75
C THR A 36 -7.45 -13.87 11.51
N SER A 37 -8.15 -13.81 10.38
CA SER A 37 -7.75 -14.48 9.14
C SER A 37 -6.54 -13.78 8.54
N THR A 38 -5.36 -14.04 9.11
CA THR A 38 -4.11 -13.92 8.37
C THR A 38 -4.09 -15.10 7.42
N SER A 39 -4.69 -14.94 6.24
CA SER A 39 -4.44 -15.83 5.11
C SER A 39 -2.93 -15.99 4.99
N THR A 40 -2.44 -17.21 5.09
CA THR A 40 -1.02 -17.55 4.91
C THR A 40 -0.90 -18.34 3.63
N TYR A 41 0.23 -18.22 2.94
CA TYR A 41 0.50 -19.05 1.78
C TYR A 41 0.59 -20.51 2.20
N GLN A 42 -0.08 -21.39 1.44
CA GLN A 42 -0.05 -22.83 1.65
C GLN A 42 0.53 -23.52 0.42
N ASP A 43 1.43 -24.49 0.65
CA ASP A 43 1.99 -25.29 -0.44
C ASP A 43 0.92 -26.22 -1.05
N TYR A 44 0.99 -26.39 -2.38
CA TYR A 44 0.05 -27.25 -3.09
C TYR A 44 0.32 -28.72 -2.81
N ASP A 45 -0.72 -29.44 -2.42
CA ASP A 45 -0.63 -30.90 -2.35
C ASP A 45 -0.91 -31.50 -3.73
N THR A 46 0.16 -31.91 -4.41
CA THR A 46 0.11 -32.53 -5.75
C THR A 46 -0.64 -33.85 -5.83
N LYS A 47 -1.02 -34.46 -4.70
CA LYS A 47 -1.78 -35.72 -4.64
C LYS A 47 -3.25 -35.54 -4.26
N SER A 48 -3.67 -34.30 -4.00
CA SER A 48 -5.00 -33.99 -3.49
C SER A 48 -6.06 -33.88 -4.60
N ASP A 49 -7.31 -34.00 -4.17
CA ASP A 49 -8.51 -33.87 -5.00
C ASP A 49 -8.57 -32.47 -5.66
N PRO A 50 -9.04 -32.32 -6.92
CA PRO A 50 -9.07 -31.01 -7.60
C PRO A 50 -9.84 -29.92 -6.84
N LEU A 51 -10.79 -30.29 -5.99
CA LEU A 51 -11.52 -29.36 -5.13
C LEU A 51 -10.61 -28.72 -4.08
N ILE A 52 -9.73 -29.48 -3.46
CA ILE A 52 -8.75 -28.99 -2.47
C ILE A 52 -7.75 -28.05 -3.16
N LEU A 53 -7.30 -28.42 -4.36
CA LEU A 53 -6.42 -27.57 -5.16
C LEU A 53 -7.09 -26.25 -5.55
N ALA A 54 -8.38 -26.26 -5.90
CA ALA A 54 -9.13 -25.04 -6.20
C ALA A 54 -9.25 -24.13 -4.96
N GLN A 55 -9.49 -24.70 -3.78
CA GLN A 55 -9.54 -23.95 -2.54
C GLN A 55 -8.17 -23.37 -2.15
N GLN A 56 -7.09 -24.15 -2.31
CA GLN A 56 -5.72 -23.68 -2.11
C GLN A 56 -5.35 -22.55 -3.09
N ASN A 57 -5.73 -22.66 -4.37
CA ASN A 57 -5.53 -21.60 -5.35
C ASN A 57 -6.23 -20.30 -4.93
N ALA A 58 -7.49 -20.38 -4.53
CA ALA A 58 -8.25 -19.20 -4.09
C ALA A 58 -7.61 -18.55 -2.85
N GLY A 59 -7.22 -19.34 -1.85
CA GLY A 59 -6.55 -18.86 -0.64
C GLY A 59 -5.19 -18.21 -0.93
N ASN A 60 -4.37 -18.85 -1.76
CA ASN A 60 -3.04 -18.35 -2.13
C ASN A 60 -3.13 -17.07 -2.98
N ILE A 61 -4.12 -16.97 -3.89
CA ILE A 61 -4.36 -15.75 -4.67
C ILE A 61 -4.73 -14.58 -3.74
N GLU A 62 -5.61 -14.81 -2.76
CA GLU A 62 -6.00 -13.76 -1.82
C GLU A 62 -4.82 -13.31 -0.94
N TYR A 63 -3.98 -14.24 -0.47
CA TYR A 63 -2.74 -13.91 0.23
C TYR A 63 -1.80 -13.06 -0.62
N LEU A 64 -1.53 -13.49 -1.86
CA LEU A 64 -0.65 -12.76 -2.77
C LEU A 64 -1.19 -11.35 -3.10
N LYS A 65 -2.50 -11.20 -3.25
CA LYS A 65 -3.16 -9.90 -3.45
C LYS A 65 -2.96 -8.95 -2.28
N GLN A 66 -3.03 -9.46 -1.04
CA GLN A 66 -2.73 -8.66 0.15
C GLN A 66 -1.27 -8.20 0.16
N GLN A 67 -0.33 -9.08 -0.18
CA GLN A 67 1.09 -8.74 -0.26
C GLN A 67 1.38 -7.71 -1.36
N ILE A 68 0.78 -7.85 -2.55
CA ILE A 68 0.89 -6.86 -3.64
C ILE A 68 0.32 -5.50 -3.20
N THR A 69 -0.80 -5.48 -2.49
CA THR A 69 -1.38 -4.24 -1.97
C THR A 69 -0.42 -3.54 -0.99
N THR A 70 0.27 -4.30 -0.16
CA THR A 70 1.31 -3.76 0.74
C THR A 70 2.50 -3.21 -0.04
N LEU A 71 2.97 -3.92 -1.08
CA LEU A 71 4.04 -3.42 -1.97
C LEU A 71 3.66 -2.12 -2.68
N LEU A 72 2.42 -1.99 -3.15
CA LEU A 72 1.93 -0.75 -3.76
C LEU A 72 1.86 0.44 -2.79
N LYS A 73 1.71 0.19 -1.49
CA LYS A 73 1.80 1.23 -0.46
C LYS A 73 3.24 1.64 -0.20
N LEU A 74 4.16 0.67 -0.18
CA LEU A 74 5.60 0.93 -0.06
C LEU A 74 6.12 1.77 -1.23
N ASP A 75 5.70 1.47 -2.46
CA ASP A 75 6.06 2.26 -3.64
C ASP A 75 5.67 3.75 -3.50
N LYS A 76 4.45 4.03 -3.01
CA LYS A 76 4.03 5.41 -2.72
C LYS A 76 4.92 6.09 -1.68
N GLN A 77 5.24 5.38 -0.59
CA GLN A 77 6.13 5.93 0.44
C GLN A 77 7.53 6.25 -0.10
N VAL A 78 8.07 5.39 -0.98
CA VAL A 78 9.37 5.62 -1.62
C VAL A 78 9.32 6.83 -2.56
N GLN A 79 8.24 6.98 -3.34
CA GLN A 79 8.04 8.15 -4.21
C GLN A 79 7.96 9.44 -3.38
N ASP A 80 7.21 9.44 -2.28
CA ASP A 80 7.11 10.60 -1.38
C ASP A 80 8.47 10.97 -0.76
N ILE A 81 9.24 9.96 -0.32
CA ILE A 81 10.61 10.17 0.20
C ILE A 81 11.51 10.78 -0.88
N SER A 82 11.45 10.28 -2.11
CA SER A 82 12.24 10.82 -3.23
C SER A 82 11.92 12.30 -3.50
N GLY A 83 10.63 12.67 -3.46
CA GLY A 83 10.21 14.06 -3.56
C GLY A 83 10.75 14.92 -2.42
N ASN A 84 10.63 14.45 -1.18
CA ASN A 84 11.12 15.16 0.00
C ASN A 84 12.65 15.34 0.00
N VAL A 85 13.41 14.34 -0.47
CA VAL A 85 14.87 14.44 -0.62
C VAL A 85 15.26 15.49 -1.66
N THR A 86 14.50 15.58 -2.75
CA THR A 86 14.72 16.62 -3.79
C THR A 86 14.51 18.01 -3.20
N VAL A 87 13.42 18.23 -2.47
CA VAL A 87 13.14 19.50 -1.78
C VAL A 87 14.22 19.83 -0.75
N LEU A 88 14.66 18.83 0.02
CA LEU A 88 15.73 19.01 1.00
C LEU A 88 17.05 19.44 0.31
N ASN A 89 17.38 18.85 -0.84
CA ASN A 89 18.55 19.24 -1.62
C ASN A 89 18.48 20.69 -2.09
N ASP A 90 17.31 21.14 -2.59
CA ASP A 90 17.10 22.52 -3.01
C ASP A 90 17.24 23.50 -1.82
N GLN A 91 16.71 23.13 -0.65
CA GLN A 91 16.84 23.94 0.56
C GLN A 91 18.30 24.04 1.03
N VAL A 92 19.05 22.93 0.99
CA VAL A 92 20.49 22.92 1.34
C VAL A 92 21.29 23.75 0.34
N ALA A 93 21.01 23.64 -0.96
CA ALA A 93 21.66 24.45 -1.98
C ALA A 93 21.36 25.95 -1.79
N GLY A 94 20.11 26.29 -1.48
CA GLY A 94 19.69 27.65 -1.15
C GLY A 94 20.38 28.20 0.10
N LEU A 95 20.49 27.39 1.15
CA LEU A 95 21.20 27.75 2.38
C LEU A 95 22.70 27.95 2.14
N ALA A 96 23.34 27.06 1.40
CA ALA A 96 24.75 27.19 1.03
C ALA A 96 25.01 28.46 0.21
N LYS A 97 24.11 28.78 -0.74
CA LYS A 97 24.17 30.02 -1.50
C LYS A 97 23.99 31.25 -0.61
N ALA A 98 22.99 31.25 0.27
CA ALA A 98 22.77 32.34 1.21
C ALA A 98 23.98 32.56 2.15
N GLN A 99 24.62 31.49 2.60
CA GLN A 99 25.83 31.55 3.42
C GLN A 99 27.03 32.11 2.63
N ALA A 100 27.20 31.72 1.36
CA ALA A 100 28.24 32.25 0.49
C ALA A 100 28.02 33.74 0.17
N ASP A 101 26.77 34.15 -0.06
CA ASP A 101 26.39 35.54 -0.33
C ASP A 101 26.58 36.40 0.92
N ALA A 102 26.17 35.92 2.10
CA ALA A 102 26.41 36.59 3.38
C ALA A 102 27.91 36.75 3.67
N SER A 103 28.71 35.71 3.42
CA SER A 103 30.16 35.75 3.59
C SER A 103 30.81 36.78 2.68
N GLN A 104 30.37 36.89 1.41
CA GLN A 104 30.86 37.91 0.48
C GLN A 104 30.44 39.33 0.89
N GLN A 105 29.23 39.51 1.41
CA GLN A 105 28.77 40.81 1.93
C GLN A 105 29.52 41.24 3.19
N LEU A 106 29.86 40.29 4.08
CA LEU A 106 30.68 40.54 5.26
C LEU A 106 32.15 40.86 4.91
N VAL A 107 32.68 40.30 3.82
CA VAL A 107 34.02 40.62 3.29
C VAL A 107 34.03 41.94 2.48
N GLY A 108 32.85 42.39 2.02
CA GLY A 108 32.65 43.51 1.09
C GLY A 108 32.93 44.93 1.60
N SER A 109 33.63 45.12 2.72
CA SER A 109 34.09 46.45 3.14
C SER A 109 35.50 46.51 3.72
N THR A 110 36.26 45.40 3.72
CA THR A 110 37.67 45.44 4.13
C THR A 110 38.52 44.50 3.27
N PRO A 111 39.51 44.99 2.52
CA PRO A 111 40.47 44.12 1.85
C PRO A 111 41.17 43.24 2.89
N LEU A 112 41.42 41.96 2.57
CA LEU A 112 42.24 41.09 3.42
C LEU A 112 43.65 41.69 3.52
N THR A 113 43.96 42.32 4.64
CA THR A 113 45.34 42.71 4.99
C THR A 113 46.11 41.43 5.29
N VAL A 114 46.79 40.88 4.28
CA VAL A 114 47.73 39.77 4.48
C VAL A 114 48.98 40.36 5.13
N SER A 115 49.04 40.31 6.47
CA SER A 115 50.25 40.63 7.22
C SER A 115 51.30 39.54 6.94
N GLY A 116 52.15 39.76 5.92
CA GLY A 116 53.20 38.79 5.60
C GLY A 116 54.09 39.07 4.38
N THR A 117 53.80 40.05 3.52
CA THR A 117 54.69 40.40 2.40
C THR A 117 55.31 41.79 2.60
N GLN A 118 56.25 41.88 3.53
CA GLN A 118 57.20 42.99 3.54
C GLN A 118 58.29 42.69 2.49
N PRO A 119 58.51 43.54 1.47
CA PRO A 119 59.69 43.43 0.64
C PRO A 119 60.88 43.87 1.49
N THR A 120 61.79 42.93 1.76
CA THR A 120 63.12 43.25 2.27
C THR A 120 63.89 43.99 1.17
N ALA A 121 64.21 45.25 1.42
CA ALA A 121 65.27 46.00 0.74
C ALA A 121 66.39 46.26 1.75
#